data_AF-F6FGX6-F1
#
_entry.id   AF-F6FGX6-F1
#
_cell.length_a   1.000
_cell.length_b   1.000
_cell.length_c   1.000
_cell.angle_alpha   90.00
_cell.angle_beta   90.00
_cell.angle_gamma   90.00
#
_symmetry.space_group_name_H-M   'P 1'
#
loop_
_entity.id
_entity.type
_entity.pdbx_description
1 polymer ?
#
loop_
_entity_poly.entity_id
_entity_poly.type
_entity_poly.pdbx_seq_one_letter_code
_entity_poly.pdbx_strand_id
1 'polypeptide(L)'
;MSLGVRGVKAVLSSAGLISGGGGIVALTTLNKTPVAELELVEEELPIPVIEKQEEIIETKELPPVDVYVVRWQGFDQQKRPLVKEVSQKELSEAFISGDEHAKRCKLKRNSQNRSYVYWHTQQKQLVCEDQIQWQDWLTSGVKKSPDLEESKLSEEMGKAKKLKDAMLIYLESDDDWNQQVFEEACKEMYSGNFQDGHGLSFCKSLLWYADQKQ
;
A
#
# COMPACT_ATOMS: atom_id res chain seq x y z
N MET A 1 55.15 -16.24 -7.37
CA MET A 1 54.74 -16.48 -8.77
C MET A 1 53.34 -15.88 -8.92
N SER A 2 53.06 -15.16 -9.99
CA SER A 2 51.77 -14.47 -10.19
C SER A 2 50.80 -15.38 -10.92
N LEU A 3 49.55 -15.46 -10.44
CA LEU A 3 48.43 -16.04 -11.16
C LEU A 3 47.37 -14.96 -11.32
N GLY A 4 47.40 -14.29 -12.48
CA GLY A 4 46.27 -13.51 -12.96
C GLY A 4 45.44 -14.36 -13.90
N VAL A 5 44.12 -14.36 -13.73
CA VAL A 5 43.18 -14.71 -14.80
C VAL A 5 42.16 -13.57 -14.90
N ARG A 6 42.21 -12.83 -16.00
CA ARG A 6 41.19 -11.85 -16.36
C ARG A 6 40.15 -12.51 -17.25
N GLY A 7 38.89 -12.41 -16.82
CA GLY A 7 37.76 -12.09 -17.69
C GLY A 7 37.22 -13.20 -18.60
N VAL A 8 35.91 -13.44 -18.46
CA VAL A 8 35.06 -13.80 -19.58
C VAL A 8 33.90 -12.80 -19.60
N LYS A 9 33.80 -12.01 -20.67
CA LYS A 9 32.58 -11.25 -20.97
C LYS A 9 31.54 -12.25 -21.49
N ALA A 10 30.43 -12.41 -20.78
CA ALA A 10 29.24 -13.01 -21.38
C ALA A 10 28.64 -12.03 -22.39
N VAL A 11 28.46 -12.48 -23.63
CA VAL A 11 27.92 -11.69 -24.74
C VAL A 11 26.40 -11.83 -24.76
N LEU A 12 25.69 -10.70 -24.84
CA LEU A 12 24.26 -10.67 -25.13
C LEU A 12 24.01 -11.27 -26.53
N SER A 13 23.29 -12.39 -26.57
CA SER A 13 22.74 -12.95 -27.81
C SER A 13 21.23 -13.02 -27.67
N SER A 14 20.53 -12.17 -28.41
CA SER A 14 19.08 -12.15 -28.50
C SER A 14 18.58 -13.07 -29.63
N ALA A 15 17.27 -13.37 -29.57
CA ALA A 15 16.43 -14.12 -30.52
C ALA A 15 16.13 -15.59 -30.15
N GLY A 16 14.86 -15.81 -29.81
CA GLY A 16 14.22 -17.11 -29.59
C GLY A 16 12.71 -16.96 -29.74
N LEU A 17 12.25 -16.94 -31.00
CA LEU A 17 10.83 -16.88 -31.35
C LEU A 17 10.12 -18.18 -30.95
N ILE A 18 8.93 -18.08 -30.34
CA ILE A 18 7.92 -19.15 -30.43
C ILE A 18 6.60 -18.52 -30.88
N SER A 19 6.14 -18.97 -32.05
CA SER A 19 4.91 -18.56 -32.70
C SER A 19 3.85 -19.66 -32.61
N GLY A 20 2.59 -19.29 -32.45
CA GLY A 20 1.44 -20.18 -32.68
C GLY A 20 0.31 -19.94 -31.66
N GLY A 21 -0.96 -19.77 -32.02
CA GLY A 21 -1.55 -19.71 -33.37
C GLY A 21 -2.85 -20.51 -33.46
N GLY A 22 -3.98 -19.81 -33.51
CA GLY A 22 -5.32 -20.41 -33.67
C GLY A 22 -6.02 -20.77 -32.34
N GLY A 23 -7.35 -20.62 -32.20
CA GLY A 23 -8.29 -19.98 -33.12
C GLY A 23 -9.73 -20.50 -32.97
N ILE A 24 -10.67 -19.57 -32.70
CA ILE A 24 -12.15 -19.72 -32.79
C ILE A 24 -12.75 -20.82 -31.87
N VAL A 25 -14.02 -20.80 -31.43
CA VAL A 25 -15.28 -20.74 -32.18
C VAL A 25 -16.34 -19.92 -31.41
N ALA A 26 -17.08 -19.06 -32.12
CA ALA A 26 -18.34 -18.52 -31.63
C ALA A 26 -19.49 -19.47 -32.04
N LEU A 27 -20.46 -19.70 -31.15
CA LEU A 27 -21.68 -20.44 -31.47
C LEU A 27 -22.92 -19.65 -31.05
N THR A 28 -23.54 -19.02 -32.04
CA THR A 28 -24.83 -18.36 -31.95
C THR A 28 -25.99 -19.32 -32.20
N THR A 29 -27.09 -19.07 -31.48
CA THR A 29 -28.50 -19.17 -31.93
C THR A 29 -29.22 -20.52 -32.11
N LEU A 30 -30.41 -20.53 -31.49
CA LEU A 30 -31.72 -20.99 -31.99
C LEU A 30 -32.00 -22.48 -32.16
N ASN A 31 -33.13 -22.91 -31.59
CA ASN A 31 -33.90 -24.04 -32.11
C ASN A 31 -35.38 -23.66 -32.33
N LYS A 32 -35.98 -24.25 -33.37
CA LYS A 32 -37.28 -23.93 -34.02
C LYS A 32 -38.14 -25.21 -34.04
N THR A 33 -39.48 -25.25 -34.19
CA THR A 33 -40.60 -24.29 -34.44
C THR A 33 -41.88 -24.96 -33.84
N PRO A 34 -43.14 -24.97 -34.36
CA PRO A 34 -43.88 -24.13 -35.36
C PRO A 34 -45.30 -23.61 -34.97
N VAL A 35 -45.72 -22.50 -35.64
CA VAL A 35 -47.06 -22.23 -36.29
C VAL A 35 -48.32 -22.13 -35.37
N ALA A 36 -49.26 -21.19 -35.54
CA ALA A 36 -49.80 -20.51 -36.75
C ALA A 36 -49.86 -18.96 -36.64
N GLU A 37 -49.48 -18.20 -37.68
CA GLU A 37 -50.34 -17.56 -38.74
C GLU A 37 -51.35 -16.54 -38.16
N LEU A 38 -51.07 -15.22 -38.28
CA LEU A 38 -51.42 -14.29 -39.38
C LEU A 38 -52.95 -13.98 -39.41
N GLU A 39 -53.44 -12.74 -39.57
CA GLU A 39 -52.88 -11.51 -40.19
C GLU A 39 -53.63 -10.23 -39.71
N LEU A 40 -53.20 -9.05 -40.20
CA LEU A 40 -53.90 -7.74 -40.34
C LEU A 40 -53.48 -6.54 -39.45
N VAL A 41 -52.46 -5.85 -39.96
CA VAL A 41 -52.38 -4.40 -40.29
C VAL A 41 -52.41 -3.33 -39.17
N GLU A 42 -51.40 -2.46 -39.30
CA GLU A 42 -51.04 -1.22 -38.61
C GLU A 42 -52.16 -0.23 -38.23
N GLU A 43 -51.98 0.39 -37.05
CA GLU A 43 -52.07 1.85 -36.94
C GLU A 43 -50.98 2.34 -35.95
N GLU A 44 -50.05 3.18 -36.42
CA GLU A 44 -48.97 3.73 -35.58
C GLU A 44 -49.49 4.87 -34.69
N LEU A 45 -49.37 4.71 -33.37
CA LEU A 45 -49.47 5.83 -32.42
C LEU A 45 -48.07 6.21 -31.93
N PRO A 46 -47.66 7.49 -32.01
CA PRO A 46 -46.32 7.89 -31.61
C PRO A 46 -46.12 7.71 -30.11
N ILE A 47 -45.22 6.80 -29.74
CA ILE A 47 -44.79 6.59 -28.37
C ILE A 47 -44.13 7.89 -27.87
N PRO A 48 -44.56 8.47 -26.73
CA PRO A 48 -43.89 9.64 -26.19
C PRO A 48 -42.45 9.28 -25.85
N VAL A 49 -41.50 10.05 -26.40
CA VAL A 49 -40.08 9.92 -26.06
C VAL A 49 -39.93 10.29 -24.58
N ILE A 50 -39.90 9.27 -23.72
CA ILE A 50 -39.40 9.42 -22.37
C ILE A 50 -37.89 9.61 -22.52
N GLU A 51 -37.47 10.88 -22.62
CA GLU A 51 -36.09 11.24 -22.39
C GLU A 51 -35.72 10.67 -21.02
N LYS A 52 -34.89 9.62 -21.02
CA LYS A 52 -34.11 9.29 -19.83
C LYS A 52 -33.24 10.51 -19.58
N GLN A 53 -33.68 11.37 -18.68
CA GLN A 53 -32.76 12.11 -17.85
C GLN A 53 -31.86 11.05 -17.23
N GLU A 54 -30.63 10.95 -17.72
CA GLU A 54 -29.59 10.30 -16.97
C GLU A 54 -29.55 11.03 -15.64
N GLU A 55 -30.02 10.35 -14.60
CA GLU A 55 -29.86 10.79 -13.23
C GLU A 55 -28.34 10.83 -13.02
N ILE A 56 -27.75 12.00 -13.26
CA ILE A 56 -26.37 12.28 -12.91
C ILE A 56 -26.35 12.08 -11.40
N ILE A 57 -25.92 10.90 -10.99
CA ILE A 57 -25.52 10.66 -9.62
C ILE A 57 -24.35 11.59 -9.43
N GLU A 58 -24.64 12.80 -8.92
CA GLU A 58 -23.63 13.65 -8.34
C GLU A 58 -22.93 12.75 -7.32
N THR A 59 -21.74 12.28 -7.67
CA THR A 59 -20.84 11.60 -6.75
C THR A 59 -20.46 12.64 -5.73
N LYS A 60 -21.32 12.78 -4.72
CA LYS A 60 -21.26 13.76 -3.66
C LYS A 60 -19.87 13.66 -3.06
N GLU A 61 -19.00 14.58 -3.46
CA GLU A 61 -17.59 14.53 -3.08
C GLU A 61 -17.55 14.49 -1.56
N LEU A 62 -17.12 13.34 -1.04
CA LEU A 62 -17.03 13.16 0.39
C LEU A 62 -15.98 14.17 0.87
N PRO A 63 -16.28 14.95 1.94
CA PRO A 63 -15.38 16.02 2.37
C PRO A 63 -13.97 15.45 2.62
N PRO A 64 -12.90 16.22 2.31
CA PRO A 64 -11.54 15.77 2.50
C PRO A 64 -11.36 15.28 3.93
N VAL A 65 -10.77 14.09 4.07
CA VAL A 65 -10.55 13.43 5.37
C VAL A 65 -9.15 13.79 5.85
N ASP A 66 -9.09 14.54 6.95
CA ASP A 66 -7.83 14.88 7.62
C ASP A 66 -7.14 13.59 8.11
N VAL A 67 -5.84 13.42 7.86
CA VAL A 67 -5.07 12.25 8.33
C VAL A 67 -4.06 12.70 9.38
N TYR A 68 -4.19 12.20 10.60
CA TYR A 68 -3.26 12.49 11.71
C TYR A 68 -2.37 11.27 12.01
N VAL A 69 -1.24 11.49 12.66
CA VAL A 69 -0.33 10.40 13.07
C VAL A 69 -0.45 10.16 14.56
N VAL A 70 -0.47 8.90 15.01
CA VAL A 70 -0.54 8.51 16.42
C VAL A 70 0.64 7.64 16.86
N ARG A 71 1.02 7.75 18.14
CA ARG A 71 1.92 6.81 18.81
C ARG A 71 1.09 5.79 19.58
N TRP A 72 0.78 4.69 18.90
CA TRP A 72 0.06 3.55 19.44
C TRP A 72 1.01 2.61 20.22
N GLN A 73 0.53 2.02 21.33
CA GLN A 73 1.31 1.15 22.22
C GLN A 73 0.65 -0.22 22.49
N GLY A 74 -0.25 -0.67 21.60
CA GLY A 74 -1.03 -1.89 21.79
C GLY A 74 -2.36 -1.62 22.50
N PHE A 75 -2.83 -2.57 23.30
CA PHE A 75 -4.21 -2.55 23.84
C PHE A 75 -4.25 -2.53 25.37
N ASP A 76 -5.33 -1.97 25.93
CA ASP A 76 -5.66 -2.12 27.34
C ASP A 76 -6.32 -3.48 27.64
N GLN A 77 -6.64 -3.72 28.91
CA GLN A 77 -7.32 -4.96 29.36
C GLN A 77 -8.71 -5.16 28.73
N GLN A 78 -9.33 -4.10 28.20
CA GLN A 78 -10.63 -4.11 27.52
C GLN A 78 -10.48 -4.19 25.99
N LYS A 79 -9.27 -4.46 25.48
CA LYS A 79 -8.92 -4.50 24.05
C LYS A 79 -9.11 -3.16 23.32
N ARG A 80 -9.14 -2.03 24.04
CA ARG A 80 -9.14 -0.69 23.44
C ARG A 80 -7.71 -0.26 23.16
N PRO A 81 -7.41 0.39 22.01
CA PRO A 81 -6.05 0.80 21.69
C PRO A 81 -5.55 1.88 22.67
N LEU A 82 -4.30 1.75 23.10
CA LEU A 82 -3.60 2.72 23.94
C LEU A 82 -2.77 3.64 23.05
N VAL A 83 -3.30 4.82 22.75
CA VAL A 83 -2.56 5.89 22.06
C VAL A 83 -2.01 6.85 23.11
N LYS A 84 -0.68 7.08 23.09
CA LYS A 84 -0.03 8.03 24.01
C LYS A 84 0.21 9.40 23.43
N GLU A 85 0.36 9.50 22.11
CA GLU A 85 0.63 10.75 21.41
C GLU A 85 -0.14 10.84 20.09
N VAL A 86 -0.46 12.06 19.67
CA VAL A 86 -1.03 12.39 18.36
C VAL A 86 -0.28 13.58 17.75
N SER A 87 -0.19 13.68 16.42
CA SER A 87 0.35 14.86 15.74
C SER A 87 -0.49 16.10 16.05
N GLN A 88 0.15 17.27 16.01
CA GLN A 88 -0.53 18.57 16.13
C GLN A 88 -1.22 18.95 14.82
N LYS A 89 -0.62 18.57 13.69
CA LYS A 89 -1.13 18.82 12.34
C LYS A 89 -1.54 17.51 11.66
N GLU A 90 -2.40 17.66 10.67
CA GLU A 90 -2.64 16.64 9.66
C GLU A 90 -1.45 16.51 8.71
N LEU A 91 -1.37 15.35 8.05
CA LEU A 91 -0.47 15.09 6.93
C LEU A 91 -0.98 15.81 5.67
N SER A 92 -0.06 16.34 4.88
CA SER A 92 -0.37 16.93 3.59
C SER A 92 -0.86 15.87 2.58
N GLU A 93 -1.68 16.30 1.61
CA GLU A 93 -2.13 15.39 0.55
C GLU A 93 -0.96 14.81 -0.25
N ALA A 94 0.12 15.60 -0.45
CA ALA A 94 1.33 15.15 -1.11
C ALA A 94 1.96 13.96 -0.36
N PHE A 95 2.13 14.09 0.96
CA PHE A 95 2.67 13.02 1.80
C PHE A 95 1.73 11.80 1.84
N ILE A 96 0.42 11.99 2.00
CA ILE A 96 -0.57 10.91 1.95
C ILE A 96 -0.49 10.17 0.61
N SER A 97 -0.38 10.89 -0.51
CA SER A 97 -0.26 10.30 -1.85
C SER A 97 1.04 9.48 -2.06
N GLY A 98 2.05 9.69 -1.21
CA GLY A 98 3.31 8.95 -1.21
C GLY A 98 3.32 7.68 -0.35
N ASP A 99 2.35 7.48 0.54
CA ASP A 99 2.34 6.37 1.50
C ASP A 99 1.03 5.56 1.45
N GLU A 100 1.14 4.25 1.15
CA GLU A 100 -0.02 3.36 0.99
C GLU A 100 -0.83 3.14 2.27
N HIS A 101 -0.21 3.24 3.45
CA HIS A 101 -0.94 3.16 4.71
C HIS A 101 -1.71 4.45 4.99
N ALA A 102 -1.14 5.62 4.70
CA ALA A 102 -1.84 6.90 4.75
C ALA A 102 -3.05 6.93 3.81
N LYS A 103 -2.89 6.51 2.55
CA LYS A 103 -4.01 6.32 1.60
C LYS A 103 -5.10 5.42 2.17
N ARG A 104 -4.72 4.25 2.69
CA ARG A 104 -5.66 3.27 3.26
C ARG A 104 -6.46 3.84 4.42
N CYS A 105 -5.83 4.62 5.30
CA CYS A 105 -6.51 5.19 6.46
C CYS A 105 -7.38 6.39 6.13
N LYS A 106 -7.01 7.20 5.14
CA LYS A 106 -7.85 8.30 4.61
C LYS A 106 -9.25 7.83 4.20
N LEU A 107 -9.38 6.58 3.73
CA LEU A 107 -10.68 6.01 3.36
C LEU A 107 -11.57 5.66 4.57
N LYS A 108 -10.98 5.35 5.73
CA LYS A 108 -11.68 4.73 6.87
C LYS A 108 -12.61 5.67 7.62
N ARG A 109 -12.15 6.91 7.90
CA ARG A 109 -12.81 8.04 8.57
C ARG A 109 -13.60 7.75 9.87
N ASN A 110 -13.37 8.54 10.91
CA ASN A 110 -14.21 8.55 12.12
C ASN A 110 -15.41 9.50 11.97
N SER A 111 -16.25 9.58 13.00
CA SER A 111 -17.45 10.44 13.03
C SER A 111 -17.15 11.95 13.03
N GLN A 112 -15.88 12.35 13.19
CA GLN A 112 -15.38 13.73 13.10
C GLN A 112 -14.72 14.01 11.74
N ASN A 113 -14.85 13.11 10.76
CA ASN A 113 -14.22 13.17 9.43
C ASN A 113 -12.68 13.19 9.47
N ARG A 114 -12.07 12.59 10.49
CA ARG A 114 -10.61 12.41 10.62
C ARG A 114 -10.24 10.94 10.51
N SER A 115 -8.98 10.65 10.22
CA SER A 115 -8.39 9.31 10.27
C SER A 115 -7.01 9.33 10.90
N TYR A 116 -6.52 8.17 11.34
CA TYR A 116 -5.24 8.05 12.03
C TYR A 116 -4.37 6.95 11.44
N VAL A 117 -3.11 7.26 11.13
CA VAL A 117 -2.05 6.26 10.92
C VAL A 117 -1.20 6.17 12.17
N TYR A 118 -0.65 5.00 12.50
CA TYR A 118 0.32 4.89 13.58
C TYR A 118 1.76 4.85 13.06
N TRP A 119 2.68 5.47 13.80
CA TRP A 119 4.12 5.37 13.53
C TRP A 119 4.71 4.11 14.15
N HIS A 120 5.07 3.12 13.32
CA HIS A 120 5.69 1.87 13.79
C HIS A 120 7.18 2.09 14.05
N THR A 121 7.54 2.55 15.25
CA THR A 121 8.93 2.97 15.59
C THR A 121 9.99 1.90 15.30
N GLN A 122 9.69 0.60 15.52
CA GLN A 122 10.64 -0.49 15.22
C GLN A 122 10.82 -0.79 13.71
N GLN A 123 9.82 -0.54 12.86
CA GLN A 123 9.85 -0.82 11.42
C GLN A 123 10.10 0.45 10.58
N LYS A 124 10.13 1.62 11.24
CA LYS A 124 10.33 2.96 10.68
C LYS A 124 9.42 3.23 9.48
N GLN A 125 8.13 2.95 9.66
CA GLN A 125 7.10 3.15 8.65
C GLN A 125 5.75 3.51 9.30
N LEU A 126 4.88 4.15 8.53
CA LEU A 126 3.49 4.32 8.90
C LEU A 126 2.73 3.02 8.67
N VAL A 127 1.75 2.76 9.53
CA VAL A 127 0.85 1.62 9.39
C VAL A 127 -0.57 2.07 9.72
N CYS A 128 -1.52 1.54 8.96
CA CYS A 128 -2.93 1.88 9.08
C CYS A 128 -3.71 0.72 9.69
N GLU A 129 -4.38 0.97 10.82
CA GLU A 129 -5.15 -0.04 11.55
C GLU A 129 -6.57 0.43 11.81
N ASP A 130 -7.52 -0.50 11.81
CA ASP A 130 -8.93 -0.18 11.99
C ASP A 130 -9.25 0.15 13.45
N GLN A 131 -8.58 -0.50 14.41
CA GLN A 131 -8.85 -0.31 15.83
C GLN A 131 -8.53 1.12 16.28
N ILE A 132 -7.52 1.78 15.68
CA ILE A 132 -7.18 3.17 16.03
C ILE A 132 -8.14 4.22 15.42
N GLN A 133 -9.09 3.84 14.56
CA GLN A 133 -10.08 4.80 14.00
C GLN A 133 -11.28 5.05 14.94
N TRP A 134 -11.45 4.23 15.98
CA TRP A 134 -12.68 4.16 16.78
C TRP A 134 -13.11 5.44 17.51
N GLN A 135 -12.17 6.38 17.74
CA GLN A 135 -12.45 7.67 18.38
C GLN A 135 -11.55 8.79 17.84
N ASP A 136 -11.85 10.04 18.18
CA ASP A 136 -11.05 11.20 17.82
C ASP A 136 -9.91 11.44 18.82
N TRP A 137 -8.70 10.99 18.48
CA TRP A 137 -7.54 11.16 19.37
C TRP A 137 -7.15 12.62 19.61
N LEU A 138 -7.45 13.52 18.65
CA LEU A 138 -7.06 14.92 18.71
C LEU A 138 -7.81 15.70 19.81
N THR A 139 -9.00 15.23 20.20
CA THR A 139 -9.82 15.78 21.29
C THR A 139 -9.83 14.91 22.55
N SER A 140 -9.37 13.65 22.47
CA SER A 140 -9.35 12.67 23.59
C SER A 140 -8.44 13.00 24.80
N GLY A 141 -7.78 14.16 24.83
CA GLY A 141 -6.82 14.54 25.88
C GLY A 141 -5.43 13.91 25.76
N VAL A 142 -5.17 13.16 24.69
CA VAL A 142 -3.84 12.60 24.36
C VAL A 142 -2.80 13.72 24.13
N LYS A 143 -1.55 13.47 24.54
CA LYS A 143 -0.43 14.42 24.36
C LYS A 143 -0.21 14.71 22.87
N LYS A 144 -0.24 15.99 22.48
CA LYS A 144 0.14 16.39 21.12
C LYS A 144 1.66 16.45 20.99
N SER A 145 2.23 15.76 20.01
CA SER A 145 3.67 15.50 19.91
C SER A 145 4.29 16.02 18.61
N PRO A 146 5.19 17.04 18.68
CA PRO A 146 5.96 17.50 17.52
C PRO A 146 6.90 16.45 16.91
N ASP A 147 7.01 15.26 17.50
CA ASP A 147 7.80 14.14 16.97
C ASP A 147 7.01 13.28 15.97
N LEU A 148 5.70 13.53 15.83
CA LEU A 148 4.82 12.87 14.87
C LEU A 148 4.45 13.78 13.68
N GLU A 149 5.20 14.86 13.48
CA GLU A 149 4.97 15.81 12.39
C GLU A 149 5.66 15.35 11.10
N GLU A 150 5.05 15.68 9.96
CA GLU A 150 5.43 15.21 8.62
C GLU A 150 6.92 15.37 8.30
N SER A 151 7.56 16.47 8.71
CA SER A 151 8.97 16.74 8.41
C SER A 151 9.92 15.73 9.08
N LYS A 152 9.68 15.37 10.34
CA LYS A 152 10.49 14.36 11.06
C LYS A 152 10.19 12.96 10.57
N LEU A 153 8.93 12.65 10.31
CA LEU A 153 8.52 11.36 9.75
C LEU A 153 9.14 11.15 8.36
N SER A 154 9.15 12.17 7.52
CA SER A 154 9.81 12.15 6.20
C SER A 154 11.31 11.88 6.32
N GLU A 155 11.99 12.48 7.31
CA GLU A 155 13.41 12.23 7.56
C GLU A 155 13.67 10.77 8.01
N GLU A 156 12.93 10.27 9.00
CA GLU A 156 13.06 8.89 9.48
C GLU A 156 12.69 7.86 8.40
N MET A 157 11.60 8.07 7.67
CA MET A 157 11.19 7.21 6.55
C MET A 157 12.21 7.26 5.40
N GLY A 158 12.79 8.43 5.11
CA GLY A 158 13.85 8.57 4.10
C GLY A 158 15.13 7.80 4.46
N LYS A 159 15.56 7.86 5.72
CA LYS A 159 16.67 7.03 6.25
C LYS A 159 16.33 5.54 6.18
N ALA A 160 15.13 5.17 6.64
CA ALA A 160 14.67 3.79 6.64
C ALA A 160 14.56 3.21 5.23
N LYS A 161 14.07 3.97 4.25
CA LYS A 161 13.99 3.54 2.86
C LYS A 161 15.38 3.26 2.29
N LYS A 162 16.33 4.19 2.45
CA LYS A 162 17.73 3.99 2.00
C LYS A 162 18.36 2.73 2.59
N LEU A 163 18.12 2.48 3.88
CA LEU A 163 18.59 1.28 4.57
C LEU A 163 17.92 0.00 4.03
N LYS A 164 16.59 0.01 3.83
CA LYS A 164 15.85 -1.11 3.23
C LYS A 164 16.35 -1.41 1.81
N ASP A 165 16.48 -0.38 0.97
CA ASP A 165 16.97 -0.49 -0.41
C ASP A 165 18.38 -1.10 -0.45
N ALA A 166 19.33 -0.57 0.33
CA ALA A 166 20.70 -1.07 0.38
C ALA A 166 20.79 -2.54 0.85
N MET A 167 19.93 -2.95 1.77
CA MET A 167 19.89 -4.30 2.32
C MET A 167 19.19 -5.31 1.41
N LEU A 168 18.21 -4.88 0.61
CA LEU A 168 17.63 -5.71 -0.45
C LEU A 168 18.65 -5.95 -1.56
N ILE A 169 19.39 -4.91 -1.98
CA ILE A 169 20.49 -5.05 -2.95
C ILE A 169 21.57 -6.03 -2.45
N TYR A 170 21.89 -5.99 -1.16
CA TYR A 170 22.83 -6.94 -0.54
C TYR A 170 22.34 -8.38 -0.64
N LEU A 171 21.07 -8.66 -0.29
CA LEU A 171 20.44 -9.99 -0.42
C LEU A 171 20.39 -10.48 -1.88
N GLU A 172 20.07 -9.59 -2.84
CA GLU A 172 20.03 -9.92 -4.27
C GLU A 172 21.42 -10.18 -4.88
N SER A 173 22.50 -9.85 -4.17
CA SER A 173 23.89 -9.97 -4.65
C SER A 173 24.66 -11.17 -4.10
N ASP A 174 24.07 -11.93 -3.18
CA ASP A 174 24.71 -13.03 -2.45
C ASP A 174 23.85 -14.30 -2.52
N ASP A 175 24.11 -15.14 -3.54
CA ASP A 175 23.37 -16.38 -3.80
C ASP A 175 23.45 -17.39 -2.62
N ASP A 176 24.45 -17.28 -1.75
CA ASP A 176 24.72 -18.16 -0.60
C ASP A 176 24.53 -17.43 0.76
N TRP A 177 23.70 -16.38 0.80
CA TRP A 177 23.56 -15.51 1.98
C TRP A 177 23.21 -16.26 3.27
N ASN A 178 23.86 -15.88 4.37
CA ASN A 178 23.61 -16.43 5.70
C ASN A 178 22.80 -15.43 6.55
N GLN A 179 21.69 -15.87 7.13
CA GLN A 179 20.84 -15.03 8.00
C GLN A 179 21.62 -14.32 9.11
N GLN A 180 22.58 -14.98 9.76
CA GLN A 180 23.35 -14.34 10.83
C GLN A 180 24.21 -13.18 10.28
N VAL A 181 24.86 -13.38 9.12
CA VAL A 181 25.69 -12.37 8.47
C VAL A 181 24.84 -11.19 8.00
N PHE A 182 23.69 -11.46 7.38
CA PHE A 182 22.70 -10.43 7.03
C PHE A 182 22.23 -9.64 8.26
N GLU A 183 21.84 -10.34 9.33
CA GLU A 183 21.37 -9.70 10.55
C GLU A 183 22.45 -8.82 11.21
N GLU A 184 23.72 -9.23 11.18
CA GLU A 184 24.84 -8.46 11.72
C GLU A 184 25.13 -7.21 10.87
N ALA A 185 25.29 -7.35 9.54
CA ALA A 185 25.49 -6.23 8.62
C ALA A 185 24.31 -5.23 8.67
N CYS A 186 23.09 -5.74 8.77
CA CYS A 186 21.89 -4.92 8.92
C CYS A 186 21.89 -4.13 10.24
N LYS A 187 22.26 -4.75 11.37
CA LYS A 187 22.37 -4.05 12.67
C LYS A 187 23.44 -2.96 12.64
N GLU A 188 24.57 -3.21 11.99
CA GLU A 188 25.64 -2.22 11.84
C GLU A 188 25.14 -1.00 11.05
N MET A 189 24.61 -1.21 9.85
CA MET A 189 24.07 -0.11 9.03
C MET A 189 22.86 0.58 9.68
N TYR A 190 22.03 -0.14 10.45
CA TYR A 190 20.97 0.44 11.25
C TYR A 190 21.52 1.39 12.31
N SER A 191 22.56 0.99 13.04
CA SER A 191 23.17 1.79 14.12
C SER A 191 23.79 3.11 13.62
N GLY A 192 24.25 3.13 12.36
CA GLY A 192 24.71 4.35 11.68
C GLY A 192 23.58 5.33 11.29
N ASN A 193 22.32 4.87 11.26
CA ASN A 193 21.16 5.69 10.89
C ASN A 193 20.22 6.02 12.08
N PHE A 194 20.15 5.11 13.06
CA PHE A 194 19.19 5.15 14.18
C PHE A 194 19.85 4.65 15.47
N GLN A 195 19.75 5.45 16.54
CA GLN A 195 20.36 5.18 17.85
C GLN A 195 19.31 4.83 18.92
N ASP A 196 18.33 3.98 18.58
CA ASP A 196 17.17 3.64 19.42
C ASP A 196 17.09 2.15 19.84
N GLY A 197 18.07 1.35 19.45
CA GLY A 197 18.17 -0.07 19.82
C GLY A 197 17.18 -1.00 19.08
N HIS A 198 16.43 -0.52 18.09
CA HIS A 198 15.44 -1.36 17.37
C HIS A 198 16.01 -2.17 16.19
N GLY A 199 17.32 -2.11 15.94
CA GLY A 199 17.96 -2.73 14.77
C GLY A 199 17.61 -4.21 14.56
N LEU A 200 17.64 -5.04 15.61
CA LEU A 200 17.26 -6.46 15.50
C LEU A 200 15.83 -6.65 14.95
N SER A 201 14.85 -5.90 15.48
CA SER A 201 13.45 -5.98 15.05
C SER A 201 13.25 -5.47 13.62
N PHE A 202 13.96 -4.39 13.26
CA PHE A 202 13.95 -3.84 11.91
C PHE A 202 14.49 -4.85 10.89
N CYS A 203 15.66 -5.43 11.17
CA CYS A 203 16.33 -6.37 10.29
C CYS A 203 15.52 -7.66 10.09
N LYS A 204 14.91 -8.20 11.15
CA LYS A 204 14.01 -9.35 11.05
C LYS A 204 12.75 -9.06 10.25
N SER A 205 12.18 -7.85 10.40
CA SER A 205 11.02 -7.41 9.61
C SER A 205 11.38 -7.27 8.12
N LEU A 206 12.58 -6.77 7.82
CA LEU A 206 13.07 -6.64 6.44
C LEU A 206 13.36 -8.00 5.80
N LEU A 207 13.97 -8.93 6.54
CA LEU A 207 14.24 -10.28 6.04
C LEU A 207 12.95 -11.02 5.71
N TRP A 208 11.95 -10.95 6.59
CA TRP A 208 10.63 -11.51 6.32
C TRP A 208 9.96 -10.85 5.09
N TYR A 209 10.11 -9.54 4.91
CA TYR A 209 9.59 -8.86 3.72
C TYR A 209 10.28 -9.28 2.42
N ALA A 210 11.58 -9.63 2.47
CA ALA A 210 12.32 -10.15 1.32
C ALA A 210 11.90 -11.58 0.96
N ASP A 211 11.75 -12.45 1.96
CA ASP A 211 11.25 -13.82 1.82
C ASP A 211 9.86 -13.89 1.14
N GLN A 212 8.94 -12.99 1.51
CA GLN A 212 7.60 -12.91 0.92
C GLN A 212 7.56 -12.36 -0.53
N LYS A 213 8.70 -12.06 -1.15
CA LYS A 213 8.82 -11.56 -2.53
C LYS A 213 9.45 -12.55 -3.51
N GLN A 214 9.97 -13.68 -3.04
CA GLN A 214 10.56 -14.75 -3.84
C GLN A 214 9.48 -15.76 -4.27
#